data_AF-A0A1F8QZW0-F1
#
_entry.id   AF-A0A1F8QZW0-F1
#
_cell.length_a   1.000
_cell.length_b   1.000
_cell.length_c   1.000
_cell.angle_alpha   90.00
_cell.angle_beta   90.00
_cell.angle_gamma   90.00
#
_symmetry.space_group_name_H-M   'P 1'
#
loop_
_entity.id
_entity.type
_entity.pdbx_description
1 polymer ?
#
loop_
_entity_poly.entity_id
_entity_poly.type
_entity_poly.pdbx_seq_one_letter_code
_entity_poly.pdbx_strand_id
1 'polypeptide(L)'
;MQQIEEIAEEGSSFYPTIEFLDEAGAAMTPTLLHWKLTDMKGNVINSRTQVEVAAPATSLTLPLGGGDLDVLGNDVIERLITAWGTYTSSTHGAGQTFLFQFKFNIQPRVGG
;
A
#
# COMPACT_ATOMS: atom_id res chain seq x y z
N MET A 1 -12.61 -12.18 9.04
CA MET A 1 -12.29 -11.69 7.69
C MET A 1 -11.16 -12.55 7.17
N GLN A 2 -11.25 -13.09 5.96
CA GLN A 2 -10.12 -13.83 5.41
C GLN A 2 -9.03 -12.82 5.08
N GLN A 3 -7.95 -12.84 5.85
CA GLN A 3 -6.69 -12.22 5.48
C GLN A 3 -6.16 -13.06 4.33
N ILE A 4 -6.54 -12.72 3.10
CA ILE A 4 -5.88 -13.26 1.92
C ILE A 4 -4.49 -12.63 1.96
N GLU A 5 -3.48 -13.42 2.32
CA GLU A 5 -2.10 -13.00 2.16
C GLU A 5 -1.87 -12.81 0.66
N GLU A 6 -1.78 -11.56 0.21
CA GLU A 6 -1.39 -11.31 -1.17
C GLU A 6 0.09 -11.67 -1.35
N ILE A 7 0.38 -12.39 -2.43
CA ILE A 7 1.73 -12.85 -2.76
C ILE A 7 2.10 -12.26 -4.12
N ALA A 8 3.19 -11.51 -4.17
CA ALA A 8 3.83 -11.05 -5.38
C ALA A 8 4.97 -12.00 -5.77
N GLU A 9 5.28 -12.12 -7.05
CA GLU A 9 6.47 -12.83 -7.52
C GLU A 9 7.60 -11.84 -7.81
N GLU A 10 8.82 -12.18 -7.40
CA GLU A 10 10.01 -11.40 -7.69
C GLU A 10 10.15 -11.10 -9.19
N GLY A 11 10.46 -9.85 -9.53
CA GLY A 11 10.64 -9.41 -10.91
C GLY A 11 9.35 -9.35 -11.75
N SER A 12 8.18 -9.63 -11.16
CA SER A 12 6.88 -9.52 -11.82
C SER A 12 6.28 -8.11 -11.74
N SER A 13 5.00 -7.97 -12.10
CA SER A 13 4.20 -6.78 -11.81
C SER A 13 3.10 -7.15 -10.82
N PHE A 14 2.91 -6.32 -9.80
CA PHE A 14 1.97 -6.55 -8.72
C PHE A 14 1.14 -5.29 -8.47
N TYR A 15 -0.17 -5.46 -8.23
CA TYR A 15 -1.13 -4.35 -8.20
C TYR A 15 -2.04 -4.41 -6.97
N PRO A 16 -1.48 -4.28 -5.74
CA PRO A 16 -2.28 -4.32 -4.52
C PRO A 16 -3.26 -3.15 -4.50
N THR A 17 -4.48 -3.41 -4.02
CA THR A 17 -5.52 -2.41 -3.89
C THR A 17 -5.76 -2.10 -2.42
N ILE A 18 -5.57 -0.84 -2.05
CA ILE A 18 -5.85 -0.32 -0.71
C ILE A 18 -7.24 0.29 -0.73
N GLU A 19 -8.16 -0.25 0.05
CA GLU A 19 -9.46 0.37 0.31
C GLU A 19 -9.34 1.36 1.47
N PHE A 20 -9.94 2.54 1.32
CA PHE A 20 -9.95 3.57 2.35
C PHE A 20 -11.28 3.52 3.09
N LEU A 21 -11.24 3.11 4.36
CA LEU A 21 -12.40 3.02 5.23
C LEU A 21 -12.23 3.95 6.44
N ASP A 22 -13.28 4.65 6.85
CA ASP A 22 -13.28 5.44 8.08
C ASP A 22 -13.35 4.55 9.34
N GLU A 23 -13.39 5.17 10.53
CA GLU A 23 -13.42 4.45 11.80
C GLU A 23 -14.70 3.62 12.01
N ALA A 24 -15.76 3.90 11.23
CA ALA A 24 -17.00 3.13 11.22
C ALA A 24 -16.99 2.00 10.16
N GLY A 25 -15.90 1.86 9.39
CA GLY A 25 -15.79 0.91 8.29
C GLY A 25 -16.50 1.36 7.01
N ALA A 26 -16.94 2.63 6.92
CA ALA A 26 -17.55 3.16 5.72
C ALA A 26 -16.48 3.65 4.75
N ALA A 27 -16.72 3.48 3.44
CA ALA A 27 -15.79 3.96 2.42
C ALA A 27 -15.59 5.48 2.54
N MET A 28 -14.34 5.89 2.65
CA MET A 28 -13.95 7.31 2.71
C MET A 28 -13.08 7.68 1.52
N THR A 29 -13.04 8.97 1.21
CA THR A 29 -12.23 9.48 0.10
C THR A 29 -11.15 10.41 0.63
N PRO A 30 -9.85 10.07 0.49
CA PRO A 30 -8.76 10.94 0.86
C PRO A 30 -8.78 12.28 0.09
N THR A 31 -8.51 13.37 0.80
CA THR A 31 -8.20 14.70 0.22
C THR A 31 -6.71 14.89 -0.03
N LEU A 32 -5.87 14.20 0.75
CA LEU A 32 -4.42 14.13 0.57
C LEU A 32 -3.99 12.68 0.80
N LEU A 33 -3.07 12.19 -0.02
CA LEU A 33 -2.56 10.82 0.07
C LEU A 33 -1.06 10.79 -0.22
N HIS A 34 -0.35 10.14 0.70
CA HIS A 34 1.04 9.77 0.57
C HIS A 34 1.15 8.27 0.77
N TRP A 35 2.12 7.64 0.13
CA TRP A 35 2.45 6.26 0.42
C TRP A 35 3.95 5.99 0.31
N LYS A 36 4.38 4.94 1.00
CA LYS A 36 5.71 4.36 0.89
C LYS A 36 5.64 2.85 0.96
N LEU A 37 6.55 2.20 0.27
CA LEU A 37 6.89 0.79 0.38
C LEU A 37 8.18 0.67 1.19
N THR A 38 8.14 -0.12 2.26
CA THR A 38 9.32 -0.42 3.08
C THR A 38 9.54 -1.92 3.21
N ASP A 39 10.76 -2.29 3.56
CA ASP A 39 11.00 -3.58 4.19
C ASP A 39 10.48 -3.59 5.64
N MET A 40 10.58 -4.76 6.30
CA MET A 40 10.16 -4.92 7.70
C MET A 40 11.10 -4.28 8.72
N LYS A 41 12.25 -3.75 8.27
CA LYS A 41 13.19 -2.97 9.09
C LYS A 41 12.94 -1.46 8.97
N GLY A 42 12.01 -1.04 8.10
CA GLY A 42 11.66 0.35 7.86
C GLY A 42 12.51 1.04 6.79
N ASN A 43 13.38 0.32 6.08
CA ASN A 43 14.12 0.88 4.95
C ASN A 43 13.14 1.15 3.80
N VAL A 44 13.19 2.37 3.26
CA VAL A 44 12.34 2.77 2.13
C VAL A 44 12.86 2.12 0.86
N ILE A 45 12.01 1.34 0.21
CA ILE A 45 12.26 0.71 -1.09
C ILE A 45 11.73 1.62 -2.18
N ASN A 46 10.53 2.16 -1.97
CA ASN A 46 9.92 3.13 -2.87
C ASN A 46 9.08 4.10 -2.04
N SER A 47 9.16 5.38 -2.36
CA SER A 47 8.28 6.38 -1.79
C SER A 47 7.91 7.37 -2.86
N ARG A 48 6.66 7.32 -3.31
CA ARG A 48 6.09 8.39 -4.14
C ARG A 48 5.40 9.37 -3.20
N THR A 49 6.15 10.38 -2.77
CA THR A 49 5.58 11.51 -2.05
C THR A 49 4.72 12.31 -3.02
N GLN A 50 3.43 12.48 -2.69
CA GLN A 50 2.48 13.27 -3.48
C GLN A 50 2.04 12.57 -4.77
N VAL A 51 1.41 11.40 -4.65
CA VAL A 51 0.43 11.01 -5.67
C VAL A 51 -0.76 11.93 -5.45
N GLU A 52 -0.80 13.05 -6.18
CA GLU A 52 -2.05 13.80 -6.31
C GLU A 52 -3.10 12.78 -6.73
N VAL A 53 -4.09 12.53 -5.86
CA VAL A 53 -5.17 11.61 -6.20
C VAL A 53 -5.96 12.35 -7.27
N ALA A 54 -5.60 12.11 -8.54
CA ALA A 54 -6.12 12.86 -9.68
C ALA A 54 -7.65 12.78 -9.79
N ALA A 55 -8.26 11.81 -9.10
CA ALA A 55 -9.68 11.75 -8.81
C ALA A 55 -9.89 11.29 -7.35
N PRO A 56 -10.80 11.91 -6.58
CA PRO A 56 -11.21 11.40 -5.29
C PRO A 56 -11.69 9.94 -5.45
N ALA A 57 -10.96 8.97 -4.91
CA ALA A 57 -11.27 7.55 -5.00
C ALA A 57 -11.28 6.91 -3.61
N THR A 58 -12.20 5.97 -3.39
CA THR A 58 -12.30 5.18 -2.15
C THR A 58 -11.29 4.03 -2.10
N SER A 59 -10.48 3.87 -3.14
CA SER A 59 -9.38 2.91 -3.18
C SER A 59 -8.21 3.41 -4.03
N LEU A 60 -7.05 2.79 -3.81
CA LEU A 60 -5.81 3.05 -4.55
C LEU A 60 -5.21 1.72 -5.00
N THR A 61 -5.06 1.55 -6.31
CA THR A 61 -4.24 0.46 -6.87
C THR A 61 -2.82 0.96 -7.09
N LEU A 62 -1.84 0.28 -6.49
CA LEU A 62 -0.43 0.66 -6.59
C LEU A 62 0.28 -0.21 -7.62
N PRO A 63 0.78 0.33 -8.73
CA PRO A 63 1.60 -0.45 -9.66
C PRO A 63 3.00 -0.63 -9.06
N LEU A 64 3.30 -1.85 -8.61
CA LEU A 64 4.61 -2.28 -8.12
C LEU A 64 5.29 -3.19 -9.16
N GLY A 65 6.59 -3.02 -9.34
CA GLY A 65 7.37 -3.89 -10.22
C GLY A 65 8.87 -3.63 -10.16
N GLY A 66 9.64 -4.51 -10.82
CA GLY A 66 11.10 -4.43 -10.81
C GLY A 66 11.63 -4.38 -9.38
N GLY A 67 12.45 -3.35 -9.08
CA GLY A 67 13.10 -3.16 -7.77
C GLY A 67 12.17 -3.08 -6.56
N ASP A 68 10.88 -2.79 -6.75
CA ASP A 68 9.89 -2.84 -5.67
C ASP A 68 9.70 -4.27 -5.13
N LEU A 69 9.89 -5.26 -6.01
CA LEU A 69 9.66 -6.69 -5.77
C LEU A 69 10.97 -7.50 -5.74
N ASP A 70 12.14 -6.86 -5.71
CA ASP A 70 13.41 -7.57 -5.67
C ASP A 70 13.59 -8.30 -4.33
N VAL A 71 14.06 -9.55 -4.41
CA VAL A 71 14.37 -10.40 -3.27
C VAL A 71 15.89 -10.61 -3.21
N LEU A 72 16.48 -10.38 -2.04
CA LEU A 72 17.88 -10.73 -1.82
C LEU A 72 17.95 -12.18 -1.31
N GLY A 73 18.07 -13.13 -2.24
CA GLY A 73 18.20 -14.56 -1.94
C GLY A 73 16.97 -15.37 -2.34
N ASN A 74 16.80 -16.54 -1.71
CA ASN A 74 15.79 -17.53 -2.10
C ASN A 74 14.66 -17.66 -1.06
N ASP A 75 14.59 -16.74 -0.09
CA ASP A 75 13.58 -16.77 0.96
C ASP A 75 12.39 -15.87 0.59
N VAL A 76 11.19 -16.30 0.97
CA VAL A 76 10.00 -15.42 0.93
C VAL A 76 10.24 -14.25 1.87
N ILE A 77 10.04 -13.03 1.39
CA ILE A 77 10.20 -11.81 2.18
C ILE A 77 8.90 -11.03 2.28
N GLU A 78 8.76 -10.29 3.36
CA GLU A 78 7.64 -9.38 3.56
C GLU A 78 7.97 -7.96 3.09
N ARG A 79 6.92 -7.26 2.66
CA ARG A 79 6.92 -5.83 2.40
C ARG A 79 5.74 -5.18 3.08
N LEU A 80 5.92 -3.90 3.43
CA LEU A 80 4.88 -3.09 4.04
C LEU A 80 4.64 -1.84 3.19
N ILE A 81 3.41 -1.70 2.72
CA ILE A 81 2.91 -0.43 2.21
C ILE A 81 2.32 0.34 3.39
N THR A 82 2.78 1.57 3.58
CA THR A 82 2.16 2.53 4.49
C THR A 82 1.55 3.65 3.67
N ALA A 83 0.25 3.88 3.81
CA ALA A 83 -0.47 4.98 3.19
C ALA A 83 -1.01 5.93 4.27
N TRP A 84 -0.87 7.24 4.10
CA TRP A 84 -1.32 8.22 5.07
C TRP A 84 -1.73 9.52 4.39
N GLY A 85 -2.52 10.32 5.09
CA GLY A 85 -2.95 11.62 4.58
C GLY A 85 -4.14 12.16 5.33
N THR A 86 -4.97 12.93 4.63
CA THR A 86 -6.16 13.56 5.20
C THR A 86 -7.42 13.21 4.41
N TYR A 87 -8.57 13.30 5.06
CA TYR A 87 -9.89 13.13 4.45
C TYR A 87 -10.92 14.08 5.08
N THR A 88 -12.14 14.09 4.52
CA THR A 88 -13.29 14.79 5.11
C THR A 88 -14.27 13.76 5.66
N SER A 89 -14.49 13.79 6.97
CA SER A 89 -15.48 12.95 7.65
C SER A 89 -16.84 13.62 7.64
N SER A 90 -17.91 12.84 7.43
CA SER A 90 -19.29 13.31 7.56
C SER A 90 -19.64 13.68 9.01
N THR A 91 -18.98 13.05 9.98
CA THR A 91 -19.23 13.24 11.42
C THR A 91 -18.33 14.32 12.02
N HIS A 92 -17.05 14.34 11.63
CA HIS A 92 -16.02 15.17 12.28
C HIS A 92 -15.46 16.29 11.38
N GLY A 93 -16.01 16.47 10.18
CA GLY A 93 -15.61 17.54 9.25
C GLY A 93 -14.28 17.28 8.55
N ALA A 94 -13.68 18.35 8.02
CA ALA A 94 -12.48 18.29 7.18
C ALA A 94 -11.18 18.19 7.99
N GLY A 95 -10.13 17.64 7.36
CA GLY A 95 -8.77 17.61 7.92
C GLY A 95 -8.49 16.43 8.84
N GLN A 96 -9.37 15.42 8.85
CA GLN A 96 -9.14 14.19 9.60
C GLN A 96 -7.98 13.42 8.99
N THR A 97 -7.10 12.87 9.81
CA THR A 97 -5.92 12.12 9.34
C THR A 97 -6.17 10.63 9.35
N PHE A 98 -5.58 9.91 8.39
CA PHE A 98 -5.61 8.44 8.38
C PHE A 98 -4.21 7.85 8.20
N LEU A 99 -4.06 6.61 8.63
CA LEU A 99 -2.89 5.77 8.42
C LEU A 99 -3.36 4.34 8.12
N PHE A 100 -3.05 3.83 6.94
CA PHE A 100 -3.25 2.44 6.55
C PHE A 100 -1.93 1.73 6.36
N GLN A 101 -1.94 0.46 6.72
CA GLN A 101 -0.82 -0.44 6.55
C GLN A 101 -1.30 -1.71 5.89
N PHE A 102 -0.63 -2.08 4.79
CA PHE A 102 -0.93 -3.28 4.04
C PHE A 102 0.37 -4.08 3.87
N LYS A 103 0.35 -5.33 4.32
CA LYS A 103 1.48 -6.25 4.23
C LYS A 103 1.21 -7.29 3.14
N PHE A 104 2.26 -7.64 2.41
CA PHE A 104 2.22 -8.70 1.42
C PHE A 104 3.57 -9.43 1.38
N ASN A 105 3.52 -10.66 0.88
CA ASN A 105 4.70 -11.51 0.71
C ASN A 105 5.23 -11.39 -0.72
N ILE A 106 6.55 -11.50 -0.89
CA ILE A 106 7.19 -11.70 -2.19
C ILE A 106 7.82 -13.08 -2.19
N GLN A 107 7.39 -13.93 -3.13
CA GLN A 107 8.06 -15.19 -3.41
C GLN A 107 9.22 -14.96 -4.38
N PRO A 108 10.42 -15.50 -4.10
CA PRO A 108 11.53 -15.49 -5.05
C PRO A 108 11.15 -16.22 -6.32
N ARG A 109 11.75 -15.81 -7.43
CA ARG A 109 11.55 -16.50 -8.70
C ARG A 109 12.17 -17.90 -8.63
N VAL A 110 11.37 -18.94 -8.83
CA VAL A 110 11.86 -20.32 -8.81
C VAL A 110 12.56 -20.63 -10.15
N GLY A 111 13.90 -20.65 -10.15
CA GLY A 111 14.70 -21.20 -11.26
C GLY A 111 15.72 -20.23 -11.89
N GLY A 112 16.76 -19.85 -11.13
CA GLY A 112 18.00 -19.27 -11.68
C GLY A 112 19.02 -20.33 -12.07
#